data_AF-A0A933CS79-F1
#
_entry.id   AF-A0A933CS79-F1
#
_cell.length_a   1.000
_cell.length_b   1.000
_cell.length_c   1.000
_cell.angle_alpha   90.00
_cell.angle_beta   90.00
_cell.angle_gamma   90.00
#
_symmetry.space_group_name_H-M   'P 1'
#
loop_
_entity.id
_entity.type
_entity.pdbx_description
1 polymer ?
#
loop_
_entity_poly.entity_id
_entity_poly.type
_entity_poly.pdbx_seq_one_letter_code
_entity_poly.pdbx_strand_id
1 'polypeptide(L)'
;MPNDTDKLAEILKELATKGGVPITLSQSPPPKVDTAAELAKRAPVTVAFPPCSDELLALIKTTGVPAADKDEVTRYFDEYFKFEQHNIITGNLAEHLDSALMNCLRGGVDFEPTSHRPFQAWPSDCCFCPTCVTLKGNRNPSDKTPAPEIKRLFAGDLVWLFYFERMGIFQILGAILDAFASNGRIPISNGSLEVGLKDDIIALVLEAMVRQTKMGMSSTVRDRAAAYRTALGWTSDVGRKLGLDTEVNTGFNSTFHGFIYHATKFYDDRRLAVAIRGTAVPVSPPSVATLITISDTLDVLKKRLEAFSYGRNYYNALSGIVWVIAGISIVRELRTTLGIPPAFGDPHEYIPAAYDLLVMKRPVTHGDTNRYTVHRECAKNGRDILLDVEVIDHLKRNPGEELDNWLTQIEAKVEGYRTAYRTLTGVDLGASATPTVEQQA
;
A
#
# COMPACT_ATOMS: atom_id res chain seq x y z
N MET A 1 -26.85 -43.52 3.46
CA MET A 1 -25.56 -44.20 3.75
C MET A 1 -24.92 -43.46 4.91
N PRO A 2 -24.54 -44.13 6.01
CA PRO A 2 -23.90 -43.46 7.15
C PRO A 2 -22.52 -42.95 6.71
N ASN A 3 -22.18 -41.73 7.11
CA ASN A 3 -21.00 -41.00 6.71
C ASN A 3 -19.73 -41.74 7.20
N ASP A 4 -18.79 -42.07 6.30
CA ASP A 4 -17.58 -42.84 6.65
C ASP A 4 -16.70 -42.16 7.72
N THR A 5 -16.89 -40.85 7.93
CA THR A 5 -16.29 -40.07 9.00
C THR A 5 -16.74 -40.48 10.40
N ASP A 6 -18.00 -40.92 10.55
CA ASP A 6 -18.56 -41.28 11.87
C ASP A 6 -18.02 -42.64 12.33
N LYS A 7 -17.82 -43.58 11.39
CA LYS A 7 -17.18 -44.88 11.65
C LYS A 7 -15.71 -44.74 12.03
N LEU A 8 -14.99 -43.81 11.40
CA LEU A 8 -13.58 -43.56 11.71
C LEU A 8 -13.42 -42.98 13.12
N ALA A 9 -14.31 -42.07 13.52
CA ALA A 9 -14.34 -41.50 14.87
C ALA A 9 -14.66 -42.54 15.95
N GLU A 10 -15.52 -43.51 15.65
CA GLU A 10 -15.87 -44.61 16.55
C GLU A 10 -14.69 -45.60 16.73
N ILE A 11 -14.00 -45.95 15.65
CA ILE A 11 -12.79 -46.80 15.68
C ILE A 11 -11.65 -46.13 16.46
N LEU A 12 -11.47 -44.82 16.32
CA LEU A 12 -10.45 -44.06 17.05
C LEU A 12 -10.75 -43.97 18.56
N LYS A 13 -12.04 -43.87 18.94
CA LYS A 13 -12.46 -43.97 20.35
C LYS A 13 -12.17 -45.35 20.93
N GLU A 14 -12.41 -46.41 20.17
CA GLU A 14 -12.17 -47.78 20.62
C GLU A 14 -10.66 -48.07 20.81
N LEU A 15 -9.81 -47.53 19.93
CA LEU A 15 -8.35 -47.60 20.04
C LEU A 15 -7.81 -46.82 21.25
N ALA A 16 -8.39 -45.66 21.57
CA ALA A 16 -8.03 -44.88 22.75
C ALA A 16 -8.41 -45.62 24.05
N THR A 17 -9.54 -46.34 24.09
CA THR A 17 -9.94 -47.13 25.26
C THR A 17 -9.08 -48.38 25.49
N LYS A 18 -8.34 -48.86 24.48
CA LYS A 18 -7.45 -50.04 24.56
C LYS A 18 -5.99 -49.69 24.88
N GLY A 19 -5.72 -48.47 25.35
CA GLY A 19 -4.37 -48.03 25.73
C GLY A 19 -3.52 -47.49 24.59
N GLY A 20 -4.11 -47.22 23.42
CA GLY A 20 -3.47 -46.46 22.35
C GLY A 20 -3.37 -44.98 22.73
N VAL A 21 -2.30 -44.31 22.29
CA VAL A 21 -2.11 -42.86 22.45
C VAL A 21 -3.36 -42.15 21.88
N PRO A 22 -4.05 -41.29 22.65
CA PRO A 22 -5.21 -40.57 22.15
C PRO A 22 -4.80 -39.67 20.98
N ILE A 23 -5.20 -40.04 19.76
CA ILE A 23 -5.05 -39.20 18.57
C ILE A 23 -6.20 -38.20 18.60
N THR A 24 -5.96 -37.03 19.18
CA THR A 24 -6.88 -35.90 19.08
C THR A 24 -6.74 -35.32 17.68
N LEU A 25 -7.65 -35.69 16.77
CA LEU A 25 -7.83 -34.96 15.51
C LEU A 25 -8.46 -33.60 15.83
N SER A 26 -7.63 -32.65 16.24
CA SER A 26 -8.02 -31.25 16.33
C SER A 26 -8.27 -30.73 14.91
N GLN A 27 -9.53 -30.75 14.48
CA GLN A 27 -9.98 -30.18 13.21
C GLN A 27 -10.18 -28.65 13.29
N SER A 28 -9.89 -28.01 14.44
CA SER A 28 -9.99 -26.56 14.52
C SER A 28 -8.89 -25.94 13.67
N PRO A 29 -9.22 -25.07 12.70
CA PRO A 29 -8.21 -24.37 11.92
C PRO A 29 -7.26 -23.63 12.87
N PRO A 30 -5.96 -23.55 12.54
CA PRO A 30 -4.99 -22.87 13.38
C PRO A 30 -5.47 -21.44 13.70
N PRO A 31 -5.22 -20.95 14.92
CA PRO A 31 -5.68 -19.63 15.32
C PRO A 31 -5.07 -18.56 14.40
N LYS A 32 -5.93 -17.75 13.77
CA LYS A 32 -5.50 -16.66 12.89
C LYS A 32 -4.69 -15.62 13.68
N VAL A 33 -3.60 -15.15 13.08
CA VAL A 33 -2.73 -14.10 13.63
C VAL A 33 -3.25 -12.79 13.08
N ASP A 34 -3.86 -11.97 13.94
CA ASP A 34 -4.53 -10.74 13.53
C ASP A 34 -3.59 -9.52 13.57
N THR A 35 -2.67 -9.48 12.61
CA THR A 35 -1.71 -8.38 12.43
C THR A 35 -2.41 -7.06 12.14
N ALA A 36 -3.55 -7.06 11.45
CA ALA A 36 -4.35 -5.87 11.18
C ALA A 36 -4.81 -5.15 12.46
N ALA A 37 -5.25 -5.90 13.48
CA ALA A 37 -5.60 -5.32 14.77
C ALA A 37 -4.37 -4.76 15.50
N GLU A 38 -3.21 -5.42 15.44
CA GLU A 38 -1.98 -4.90 16.05
C GLU A 38 -1.46 -3.64 15.32
N LEU A 39 -1.61 -3.56 14.01
CA LEU A 39 -1.31 -2.35 13.22
C LEU A 39 -2.20 -1.17 13.65
N ALA A 40 -3.49 -1.40 13.86
CA ALA A 40 -4.44 -0.37 14.28
C ALA A 40 -4.19 0.16 15.70
N LYS A 41 -3.50 -0.61 16.56
CA LYS A 41 -3.09 -0.16 17.91
C LYS A 41 -1.90 0.80 17.88
N ARG A 42 -1.12 0.84 16.79
CA ARG A 42 0.03 1.73 16.69
C ARG A 42 -0.43 3.18 16.66
N ALA A 43 0.17 4.01 17.51
CA ALA A 43 -0.16 5.42 17.59
C ALA A 43 0.06 6.14 16.24
N PRO A 44 -0.81 7.10 15.87
CA PRO A 44 -0.62 7.93 14.69
C PRO A 44 0.67 8.73 14.83
N VAL A 45 1.31 9.04 13.70
CA VAL A 45 2.50 9.90 13.67
C VAL A 45 2.05 11.32 13.35
N THR A 46 2.50 12.29 14.15
CA THR A 46 2.22 13.71 13.93
C THR A 46 3.08 14.24 12.78
N VAL A 47 2.54 14.21 11.56
CA VAL A 47 3.17 14.79 10.36
C VAL A 47 2.12 15.61 9.62
N ALA A 48 2.51 16.79 9.15
CA ALA A 48 1.64 17.62 8.33
C ALA A 48 1.30 16.91 7.01
N PHE A 49 0.03 16.93 6.63
CA PHE A 49 -0.37 16.47 5.31
C PHE A 49 0.28 17.32 4.22
N PRO A 50 0.58 16.74 3.04
CA PRO A 50 0.98 17.52 1.89
C PRO A 50 -0.03 18.64 1.62
N PRO A 51 0.40 19.85 1.21
CA PRO A 51 -0.52 20.93 0.88
C PRO A 51 -1.59 20.47 -0.12
N CYS A 52 -2.80 21.03 -0.01
CA CYS A 52 -3.95 20.77 -0.90
C CYS A 52 -4.28 19.28 -1.13
N SER A 53 -3.99 18.40 -0.17
CA SER A 53 -4.21 16.94 -0.36
C SER A 53 -5.67 16.61 -0.67
N ASP A 54 -6.60 17.39 -0.14
CA ASP A 54 -8.03 17.30 -0.40
C ASP A 54 -8.39 17.70 -1.83
N GLU A 55 -7.82 18.77 -2.38
CA GLU A 55 -7.99 19.11 -3.80
C GLU A 55 -7.34 18.06 -4.70
N LEU A 56 -6.13 17.58 -4.36
CA LEU A 56 -5.43 16.56 -5.14
C LEU A 56 -6.24 15.25 -5.25
N LEU A 57 -7.01 14.91 -4.21
CA LEU A 57 -7.79 13.68 -4.12
C LEU A 57 -9.28 13.89 -4.41
N ALA A 58 -9.70 15.09 -4.81
CA ALA A 58 -11.12 15.45 -5.03
C ALA A 58 -11.80 14.67 -6.17
N LEU A 59 -11.03 14.11 -7.10
CA LEU A 59 -11.56 13.28 -8.20
C LEU A 59 -12.03 11.89 -7.73
N ILE A 60 -11.82 11.53 -6.46
CA ILE A 60 -12.12 10.20 -5.94
C ILE A 60 -13.50 10.19 -5.29
N LYS A 61 -14.38 9.34 -5.82
CA LYS A 61 -15.78 9.23 -5.36
C LYS A 61 -15.87 8.18 -4.25
N THR A 62 -15.98 8.63 -3.01
CA THR A 62 -16.05 7.74 -1.84
C THR A 62 -17.46 7.55 -1.30
N THR A 63 -18.37 8.48 -1.59
CA THR A 63 -19.76 8.49 -1.12
C THR A 63 -20.71 7.89 -2.15
N GLY A 64 -21.67 7.08 -1.69
CA GLY A 64 -22.74 6.52 -2.53
C GLY A 64 -22.32 5.37 -3.46
N VAL A 65 -21.06 4.92 -3.41
CA VAL A 65 -20.58 3.78 -4.20
C VAL A 65 -20.46 2.54 -3.30
N PRO A 66 -21.27 1.48 -3.53
CA PRO A 66 -21.13 0.22 -2.82
C PRO A 66 -19.72 -0.35 -2.96
N ALA A 67 -19.22 -1.08 -1.95
CA ALA A 67 -17.86 -1.62 -1.96
C ALA A 67 -17.57 -2.52 -3.19
N ALA A 68 -18.58 -3.23 -3.70
CA ALA A 68 -18.47 -4.06 -4.90
C ALA A 68 -18.21 -3.25 -6.18
N ASP A 69 -18.74 -2.02 -6.24
CA ASP A 69 -18.69 -1.14 -7.41
C ASP A 69 -17.55 -0.11 -7.35
N LYS A 70 -16.80 -0.10 -6.24
CA LYS A 70 -15.62 0.76 -6.11
C LYS A 70 -14.55 0.30 -7.08
N ASP A 71 -14.17 1.23 -7.97
CA ASP A 71 -13.02 1.06 -8.84
C ASP A 71 -11.72 0.96 -8.01
N GLU A 72 -10.68 0.46 -8.63
CA GLU A 72 -9.41 0.20 -7.97
C GLU A 72 -8.73 1.48 -7.44
N VAL A 73 -8.92 2.63 -8.10
CA VAL A 73 -8.39 3.91 -7.63
C VAL A 73 -9.03 4.31 -6.30
N THR A 74 -10.36 4.13 -6.19
CA THR A 74 -11.10 4.36 -4.95
C THR A 74 -10.68 3.36 -3.87
N ARG A 75 -10.32 2.12 -4.22
CA ARG A 75 -9.76 1.15 -3.27
C ARG A 75 -8.39 1.58 -2.75
N TYR A 76 -7.49 2.08 -3.60
CA TYR A 76 -6.22 2.65 -3.12
C TYR A 76 -6.45 3.83 -2.19
N PHE A 77 -7.44 4.67 -2.47
CA PHE A 77 -7.83 5.72 -1.54
C PHE A 77 -8.28 5.12 -0.21
N ASP A 78 -9.22 4.17 -0.18
CA ASP A 78 -9.73 3.56 1.05
C ASP A 78 -8.65 2.83 1.87
N GLU A 79 -7.61 2.30 1.21
CA GLU A 79 -6.47 1.67 1.87
C GLU A 79 -5.67 2.66 2.73
N TYR A 80 -5.60 3.93 2.32
CA TYR A 80 -4.79 4.95 2.99
C TYR A 80 -5.61 6.00 3.73
N PHE A 81 -6.70 6.47 3.13
CA PHE A 81 -7.31 7.74 3.41
C PHE A 81 -8.82 7.66 3.62
N LYS A 82 -9.34 8.66 4.33
CA LYS A 82 -10.76 8.98 4.41
C LYS A 82 -10.95 10.48 4.32
N PHE A 83 -12.10 10.90 3.80
CA PHE A 83 -12.54 12.28 3.97
C PHE A 83 -13.30 12.39 5.30
N GLU A 84 -12.74 13.08 6.27
CA GLU A 84 -13.34 13.38 7.57
C GLU A 84 -13.09 14.86 7.91
N GLN A 85 -14.08 15.53 8.50
CA GLN A 85 -13.89 16.88 9.03
C GLN A 85 -12.98 16.83 10.25
N HIS A 86 -11.98 17.71 10.30
CA HIS A 86 -10.99 17.71 11.36
C HIS A 86 -11.17 18.85 12.34
N ASN A 87 -10.84 18.54 13.60
CA ASN A 87 -10.30 19.51 14.54
C ASN A 87 -8.78 19.25 14.62
N ILE A 88 -7.95 20.08 13.95
CA ILE A 88 -6.48 19.89 13.91
C ILE A 88 -5.86 19.94 15.31
N ILE A 89 -6.50 20.65 16.24
CA ILE A 89 -6.00 20.85 17.59
C ILE A 89 -6.98 20.23 18.57
N THR A 90 -6.53 19.19 19.26
CA THR A 90 -7.29 18.51 20.33
C THR A 90 -6.54 18.63 21.65
N GLY A 91 -7.28 18.83 22.75
CA GLY A 91 -6.72 18.95 24.11
C GLY A 91 -6.30 20.38 24.50
N ASN A 92 -5.57 20.51 25.61
CA ASN A 92 -5.19 21.80 26.23
C ASN A 92 -4.29 22.69 25.33
N LEU A 93 -3.79 22.17 24.21
CA LEU A 93 -3.01 22.97 23.26
C LEU A 93 -3.88 24.04 22.57
N ALA A 94 -5.19 23.81 22.44
CA ALA A 94 -6.15 24.78 21.90
C ALA A 94 -6.27 26.04 22.76
N GLU A 95 -6.04 25.92 24.07
CA GLU A 95 -6.12 27.04 25.03
C GLU A 95 -4.90 27.96 24.97
N HIS A 96 -3.82 27.52 24.33
CA HIS A 96 -2.55 28.23 24.21
C HIS A 96 -2.33 28.81 22.80
N LEU A 97 -3.28 28.58 21.88
CA LEU A 97 -3.19 29.04 20.50
C LEU A 97 -4.11 30.24 20.29
N ASP A 98 -3.67 31.14 19.41
CA ASP A 98 -4.39 32.37 19.10
C ASP A 98 -5.81 32.07 18.59
N SER A 99 -6.79 32.83 19.10
CA SER A 99 -8.21 32.60 18.80
C SER A 99 -8.57 32.86 17.34
N ALA A 100 -7.88 33.77 16.65
CA ALA A 100 -8.10 34.01 15.22
C ALA A 100 -7.53 32.86 14.38
N LEU A 101 -6.38 32.30 14.79
CA LEU A 101 -5.84 31.08 14.18
C LEU A 101 -6.79 29.89 14.37
N MET A 102 -7.36 29.74 15.58
CA MET A 102 -8.35 28.69 15.86
C MET A 102 -9.62 28.81 15.00
N ASN A 103 -10.08 30.03 14.74
CA ASN A 103 -11.25 30.27 13.88
C ASN A 103 -10.97 29.96 12.41
N CYS A 104 -9.77 30.27 11.92
CA CYS A 104 -9.32 29.89 10.58
C CYS A 104 -9.23 28.36 10.42
N LEU A 105 -8.63 27.67 11.40
CA LEU A 105 -8.50 26.21 11.42
C LEU A 105 -9.84 25.47 11.57
N ARG A 106 -10.90 26.15 12.00
CA ARG A 106 -12.27 25.58 12.06
C ARG A 106 -13.06 25.83 10.77
N GLY A 107 -12.44 26.37 9.73
CA GLY A 107 -13.08 26.61 8.44
C GLY A 107 -13.89 27.90 8.36
N GLY A 108 -13.60 28.90 9.21
CA GLY A 108 -14.18 30.25 9.08
C GLY A 108 -15.70 30.31 9.23
N VAL A 109 -16.27 29.57 10.18
CA VAL A 109 -17.71 29.62 10.48
C VAL A 109 -17.93 30.53 11.68
N ASP A 110 -18.37 31.77 11.43
CA ASP A 110 -19.12 32.50 12.44
C ASP A 110 -20.42 31.70 12.69
N PHE A 111 -20.56 31.20 13.91
CA PHE A 111 -21.77 30.54 14.39
C PHE A 111 -22.89 31.61 14.54
N GLU A 112 -23.55 31.96 13.45
CA GLU A 112 -24.90 32.53 13.53
C GLU A 112 -25.91 31.36 13.62
N PRO A 113 -26.64 31.21 14.74
CA PRO A 113 -27.43 30.02 15.05
C PRO A 113 -28.74 29.88 14.24
N THR A 114 -28.90 30.60 13.13
CA THR A 114 -30.18 30.69 12.40
C THR A 114 -30.12 30.32 10.92
N SER A 115 -28.95 30.01 10.35
CA SER A 115 -28.87 29.60 8.93
C SER A 115 -28.64 28.10 8.76
N HIS A 116 -29.66 27.41 8.24
CA HIS A 116 -29.63 25.99 7.88
C HIS A 116 -28.79 25.71 6.63
N ARG A 117 -27.47 25.96 6.62
CA ARG A 117 -26.48 25.27 5.76
C ARG A 117 -25.06 25.36 6.34
N PRO A 118 -24.52 24.32 7.00
CA PRO A 118 -23.10 24.24 7.28
C PRO A 118 -22.45 23.46 6.12
N PHE A 119 -22.27 24.11 4.98
CA PHE A 119 -21.36 23.60 3.96
C PHE A 119 -20.26 24.62 3.77
N GLN A 120 -19.07 24.29 4.25
CA GLN A 120 -17.83 24.92 3.86
C GLN A 120 -17.80 24.89 2.32
N ALA A 121 -17.77 26.05 1.68
CA ALA A 121 -17.70 26.11 0.23
C ALA A 121 -16.40 25.44 -0.21
N TRP A 122 -16.51 24.45 -1.08
CA TRP A 122 -15.37 23.85 -1.77
C TRP A 122 -15.31 24.49 -3.17
N PRO A 123 -14.15 24.98 -3.64
CA PRO A 123 -12.83 24.96 -2.99
C PRO A 123 -12.72 25.97 -1.82
N SER A 124 -11.77 25.73 -0.90
CA SER A 124 -11.62 26.55 0.31
C SER A 124 -11.01 27.93 0.00
N ASP A 125 -11.50 28.98 0.67
CA ASP A 125 -10.96 30.35 0.55
C ASP A 125 -9.66 30.57 1.35
N CYS A 126 -9.13 29.53 2.01
CA CYS A 126 -8.05 29.66 3.01
C CYS A 126 -6.89 28.68 2.80
N CYS A 127 -5.66 29.18 2.72
CA CYS A 127 -4.43 28.37 2.54
C CYS A 127 -4.08 27.48 3.74
N PHE A 128 -4.78 27.62 4.87
CA PHE A 128 -4.53 26.92 6.14
C PHE A 128 -5.69 26.02 6.56
N CYS A 129 -6.69 25.84 5.69
CA CYS A 129 -7.86 25.02 5.99
C CYS A 129 -7.38 23.59 6.29
N PRO A 130 -7.89 22.92 7.35
CA PRO A 130 -7.58 21.53 7.58
C PRO A 130 -7.86 20.73 6.33
N THR A 131 -6.87 19.99 5.82
CA THR A 131 -7.13 19.01 4.77
C THR A 131 -8.25 18.12 5.28
N CYS A 132 -9.36 17.98 4.57
CA CYS A 132 -10.41 17.03 4.99
C CYS A 132 -9.96 15.56 4.82
N VAL A 133 -8.74 15.32 4.34
CA VAL A 133 -8.16 13.99 4.16
C VAL A 133 -7.42 13.56 5.41
N THR A 134 -7.80 12.42 5.98
CA THR A 134 -7.13 11.77 7.12
C THR A 134 -6.43 10.51 6.67
N LEU A 135 -5.29 10.18 7.28
CA LEU A 135 -4.67 8.88 7.12
C LEU A 135 -5.39 7.89 8.05
N LYS A 136 -6.33 7.13 7.50
CA LYS A 136 -7.26 6.26 8.25
C LYS A 136 -7.85 5.20 7.33
N GLY A 137 -7.00 4.33 6.81
CA GLY A 137 -7.40 3.36 5.80
C GLY A 137 -7.30 1.91 6.26
N ASN A 138 -7.77 1.00 5.41
CA ASN A 138 -7.87 -0.44 5.68
C ASN A 138 -6.81 -1.26 4.93
N ARG A 139 -5.53 -0.89 5.07
CA ARG A 139 -4.41 -1.70 4.56
C ARG A 139 -4.37 -3.05 5.29
N ASN A 140 -3.95 -4.08 4.56
CA ASN A 140 -3.84 -5.46 5.07
C ASN A 140 -5.19 -5.99 5.63
N PRO A 141 -6.16 -6.30 4.76
CA PRO A 141 -7.54 -6.53 5.16
C PRO A 141 -7.65 -7.70 6.17
N SER A 142 -8.38 -7.44 7.25
CA SER A 142 -8.75 -8.43 8.27
C SER A 142 -10.12 -9.02 7.94
N ASP A 143 -10.36 -10.27 8.32
CA ASP A 143 -11.69 -10.88 8.27
C ASP A 143 -12.65 -10.32 9.34
N LYS A 144 -12.16 -9.45 10.23
CA LYS A 144 -12.96 -8.82 11.28
C LYS A 144 -13.82 -7.67 10.73
N THR A 145 -15.04 -7.57 11.24
CA THR A 145 -15.99 -6.49 10.96
C THR A 145 -16.38 -5.75 12.25
N PRO A 146 -16.18 -4.42 12.34
CA PRO A 146 -15.55 -3.55 11.34
C PRO A 146 -14.05 -3.82 11.20
N ALA A 147 -13.51 -3.62 10.00
CA ALA A 147 -12.09 -3.79 9.73
C ALA A 147 -11.26 -2.78 10.54
N PRO A 148 -10.12 -3.19 11.15
CA PRO A 148 -9.24 -2.27 11.86
C PRO A 148 -8.74 -1.16 10.94
N GLU A 149 -8.77 0.09 11.42
CA GLU A 149 -8.28 1.24 10.65
C GLU A 149 -6.85 1.59 11.05
N ILE A 150 -5.97 1.71 10.06
CA ILE A 150 -4.56 2.04 10.25
C ILE A 150 -4.35 3.54 10.05
N LYS A 151 -3.85 4.20 11.10
CA LYS A 151 -3.71 5.66 11.20
C LYS A 151 -2.29 6.19 10.99
N ARG A 152 -1.38 5.35 10.49
CA ARG A 152 0.02 5.70 10.22
C ARG A 152 0.55 5.02 8.97
N LEU A 153 1.70 5.49 8.49
CA LEU A 153 2.50 4.80 7.48
C LEU A 153 3.57 3.92 8.14
N PHE A 154 4.04 2.96 7.34
CA PHE A 154 5.04 1.94 7.67
C PHE A 154 6.04 1.76 6.52
N ALA A 155 7.12 1.02 6.73
CA ALA A 155 8.14 0.81 5.69
C ALA A 155 7.57 0.09 4.46
N GLY A 156 6.57 -0.78 4.65
CA GLY A 156 5.84 -1.42 3.55
C GLY A 156 5.13 -0.43 2.62
N ASP A 157 4.66 0.71 3.12
CA ASP A 157 4.01 1.73 2.29
C ASP A 157 5.01 2.40 1.33
N LEU A 158 6.29 2.44 1.71
CA LEU A 158 7.35 2.95 0.84
C LEU A 158 7.70 1.94 -0.27
N VAL A 159 7.61 0.63 -0.01
CA VAL A 159 7.73 -0.41 -1.05
C VAL A 159 6.60 -0.27 -2.07
N TRP A 160 5.37 -0.02 -1.60
CA TRP A 160 4.24 0.25 -2.48
C TRP A 160 4.55 1.44 -3.40
N LEU A 161 4.96 2.58 -2.82
CA LEU A 161 5.31 3.79 -3.56
C LEU A 161 6.42 3.55 -4.59
N PHE A 162 7.47 2.81 -4.22
CA PHE A 162 8.60 2.49 -5.09
C PHE A 162 8.16 1.76 -6.37
N TYR A 163 7.29 0.76 -6.25
CA TYR A 163 6.82 0.01 -7.42
C TYR A 163 5.88 0.82 -8.32
N PHE A 164 5.05 1.72 -7.76
CA PHE A 164 4.27 2.66 -8.56
C PHE A 164 5.14 3.72 -9.27
N GLU A 165 6.26 4.13 -8.66
CA GLU A 165 7.25 4.96 -9.36
C GLU A 165 7.89 4.21 -10.53
N ARG A 166 8.37 2.97 -10.31
CA ARG A 166 8.94 2.12 -11.38
C ARG A 166 7.93 1.82 -12.48
N MET A 167 6.65 1.71 -12.14
CA MET A 167 5.57 1.54 -13.11
C MET A 167 5.51 2.72 -14.10
N GLY A 168 5.87 3.93 -13.65
CA GLY A 168 5.94 5.13 -14.50
C GLY A 168 4.90 6.20 -14.19
N ILE A 169 4.15 6.10 -13.09
CA ILE A 169 3.06 7.03 -12.76
C ILE A 169 3.54 8.48 -12.71
N PHE A 170 4.69 8.75 -12.08
CA PHE A 170 5.24 10.11 -12.01
C PHE A 170 5.73 10.63 -13.37
N GLN A 171 6.16 9.76 -14.29
CA GLN A 171 6.55 10.16 -15.64
C GLN A 171 5.31 10.52 -16.48
N ILE A 172 4.24 9.72 -16.37
CA ILE A 172 2.94 10.02 -16.97
C ILE A 172 2.44 11.37 -16.45
N LEU A 173 2.42 11.54 -15.13
CA LEU A 173 1.97 12.77 -14.51
C LEU A 173 2.79 13.98 -14.94
N GLY A 174 4.13 13.86 -14.99
CA GLY A 174 4.99 14.92 -15.49
C GLY A 174 4.65 15.34 -16.93
N ALA A 175 4.34 14.37 -17.80
CA ALA A 175 3.90 14.67 -19.17
C ALA A 175 2.51 15.34 -19.22
N ILE A 176 1.57 14.96 -18.34
CA ILE A 176 0.26 15.59 -18.25
C ILE A 176 0.38 17.04 -17.74
N LEU A 177 1.15 17.25 -16.67
CA LEU A 177 1.34 18.57 -16.07
C LEU A 177 2.07 19.53 -17.02
N ASP A 178 3.11 19.06 -17.74
CA ASP A 178 3.75 19.88 -18.77
C ASP A 178 2.80 20.20 -19.93
N ALA A 179 1.94 19.24 -20.29
CA ALA A 179 0.97 19.45 -21.34
C ALA A 179 -0.15 20.43 -20.97
N PHE A 180 -0.55 20.43 -19.71
CA PHE A 180 -1.52 21.39 -19.16
C PHE A 180 -0.88 22.78 -18.96
N ALA A 181 0.33 22.86 -18.40
CA ALA A 181 0.94 24.12 -17.96
C ALA A 181 1.75 24.86 -19.04
N SER A 182 2.37 24.14 -19.98
CA SER A 182 3.41 24.70 -20.86
C SER A 182 3.01 24.63 -22.33
N ASN A 183 2.76 23.42 -22.84
CA ASN A 183 2.63 23.21 -24.28
C ASN A 183 1.18 23.22 -24.79
N GLY A 184 0.19 23.24 -23.89
CA GLY A 184 -1.23 23.39 -24.21
C GLY A 184 -1.85 22.22 -24.98
N ARG A 185 -1.20 21.04 -24.98
CA ARG A 185 -1.65 19.89 -25.78
C ARG A 185 -2.93 19.24 -25.25
N ILE A 186 -3.23 19.36 -23.95
CA ILE A 186 -4.45 18.81 -23.37
C ILE A 186 -5.47 19.95 -23.24
N PRO A 187 -6.55 19.96 -24.05
CA PRO A 187 -7.56 21.00 -23.99
C PRO A 187 -8.45 20.79 -22.76
N ILE A 188 -8.07 21.37 -21.63
CA ILE A 188 -8.87 21.36 -20.39
C ILE A 188 -9.39 22.77 -20.18
N SER A 189 -10.71 22.91 -20.12
CA SER A 189 -11.34 24.21 -19.84
C SER A 189 -11.20 24.54 -18.36
N ASN A 190 -10.77 25.76 -18.02
CA ASN A 190 -10.73 26.25 -16.64
C ASN A 190 -12.11 26.75 -16.15
N GLY A 191 -13.18 26.13 -16.65
CA GLY A 191 -14.54 26.66 -16.59
C GLY A 191 -15.26 26.35 -17.89
N SER A 192 -16.15 25.37 -17.90
CA SER A 192 -17.07 25.18 -19.03
C SER A 192 -18.08 26.34 -19.10
N LEU A 193 -18.38 26.83 -20.31
CA LEU A 193 -19.58 27.66 -20.56
C LEU A 193 -20.87 26.82 -20.43
N GLU A 194 -20.75 25.49 -20.51
CA GLU A 194 -21.81 24.52 -20.26
C GLU A 194 -21.52 23.77 -18.95
N VAL A 195 -22.11 24.23 -17.84
CA VAL A 195 -21.98 23.72 -16.46
C VAL A 195 -21.78 22.20 -16.39
N GLY A 196 -20.53 21.77 -16.49
CA GLY A 196 -20.08 20.41 -16.29
C GLY A 196 -19.14 20.38 -15.10
N LEU A 197 -19.67 20.11 -13.90
CA LEU A 197 -18.95 20.02 -12.62
C LEU A 197 -17.64 19.19 -12.67
N LYS A 198 -17.48 18.32 -13.67
CA LYS A 198 -16.38 17.38 -13.79
C LYS A 198 -15.10 18.02 -14.33
N ASP A 199 -15.20 18.83 -15.40
CA ASP A 199 -14.02 19.41 -16.05
C ASP A 199 -13.39 20.50 -15.18
N ASP A 200 -14.22 21.26 -14.45
CA ASP A 200 -13.77 22.30 -13.52
C ASP A 200 -12.97 21.71 -12.34
N ILE A 201 -13.37 20.53 -11.83
CA ILE A 201 -12.62 19.82 -10.77
C ILE A 201 -11.29 19.32 -11.29
N ILE A 202 -11.24 18.76 -12.51
CA ILE A 202 -9.99 18.27 -13.12
C ILE A 202 -9.01 19.44 -13.32
N ALA A 203 -9.50 20.57 -13.83
CA ALA A 203 -8.69 21.79 -13.98
C ALA A 203 -8.15 22.28 -12.64
N LEU A 204 -8.97 22.29 -11.58
CA LEU A 204 -8.55 22.67 -10.23
C LEU A 204 -7.45 21.74 -9.70
N VAL A 205 -7.62 20.42 -9.84
CA VAL A 205 -6.62 19.43 -9.39
C VAL A 205 -5.29 19.64 -10.12
N LEU A 206 -5.33 19.82 -11.45
CA LEU A 206 -4.13 20.04 -12.26
C LEU A 206 -3.44 21.35 -11.92
N GLU A 207 -4.20 22.43 -11.73
CA GLU A 207 -3.66 23.73 -11.33
C GLU A 207 -3.00 23.64 -9.93
N ALA A 208 -3.63 22.95 -8.97
CA ALA A 208 -3.04 22.69 -7.66
C ALA A 208 -1.72 21.91 -7.78
N MET A 209 -1.68 20.86 -8.60
CA MET A 209 -0.45 20.09 -8.87
C MET A 209 0.65 20.94 -9.50
N VAL A 210 0.33 21.71 -10.56
CA VAL A 210 1.29 22.60 -11.23
C VAL A 210 1.86 23.63 -10.27
N ARG A 211 1.00 24.25 -9.45
CA ARG A 211 1.40 25.21 -8.42
C ARG A 211 2.35 24.58 -7.41
N GLN A 212 2.01 23.39 -6.89
CA GLN A 212 2.89 22.69 -5.96
C GLN A 212 4.23 22.31 -6.58
N THR A 213 4.25 21.89 -7.84
CA THR A 213 5.51 21.62 -8.56
C THR A 213 6.35 22.88 -8.70
N LYS A 214 5.75 24.00 -9.13
CA LYS A 214 6.45 25.28 -9.30
C LYS A 214 6.96 25.86 -7.97
N MET A 215 6.24 25.63 -6.87
CA MET A 215 6.63 26.07 -5.52
C MET A 215 7.59 25.10 -4.81
N GLY A 216 7.96 23.98 -5.43
CA GLY A 216 8.83 22.98 -4.80
C GLY A 216 8.17 22.22 -3.64
N MET A 217 6.84 22.22 -3.56
CA MET A 217 6.05 21.52 -2.54
C MET A 217 5.55 20.14 -3.00
N SER A 218 5.69 19.82 -4.29
CA SER A 218 5.32 18.53 -4.86
C SER A 218 6.18 17.37 -4.34
N SER A 219 5.70 16.14 -4.49
CA SER A 219 6.55 14.96 -4.33
C SER A 219 7.65 14.96 -5.40
N THR A 220 8.89 15.32 -5.03
CA THR A 220 10.01 15.38 -5.97
C THR A 220 10.68 14.01 -6.14
N VAL A 221 11.32 13.78 -7.30
CA VAL A 221 12.12 12.57 -7.52
C VAL A 221 13.24 12.46 -6.49
N ARG A 222 13.87 13.59 -6.12
CA ARG A 222 14.95 13.64 -5.14
C ARG A 222 14.48 13.16 -3.77
N ASP A 223 13.32 13.65 -3.30
CA ASP A 223 12.77 13.30 -2.00
C ASP A 223 12.38 11.82 -1.89
N ARG A 224 11.75 11.29 -2.95
CA ARG A 224 11.40 9.87 -3.03
C ARG A 224 12.64 8.98 -3.14
N ALA A 225 13.59 9.32 -3.99
CA ALA A 225 14.85 8.58 -4.13
C ALA A 225 15.66 8.57 -2.83
N ALA A 226 15.70 9.70 -2.10
CA ALA A 226 16.30 9.75 -0.77
C ALA A 226 15.58 8.83 0.24
N ALA A 227 14.25 8.79 0.21
CA ALA A 227 13.49 7.89 1.08
C ALA A 227 13.75 6.41 0.75
N TYR A 228 13.74 6.02 -0.54
CA TYR A 228 14.03 4.64 -0.94
C TYR A 228 15.45 4.21 -0.53
N ARG A 229 16.44 5.09 -0.68
CA ARG A 229 17.83 4.80 -0.32
C ARG A 229 18.00 4.64 1.19
N THR A 230 17.49 5.60 1.96
CA THR A 230 17.67 5.60 3.42
C THR A 230 16.83 4.54 4.13
N ALA A 231 15.65 4.17 3.62
CA ALA A 231 14.79 3.19 4.27
C ALA A 231 14.87 1.77 3.67
N LEU A 232 15.01 1.64 2.35
CA LEU A 232 15.02 0.33 1.66
C LEU A 232 16.39 -0.04 1.08
N GLY A 233 17.32 0.92 1.00
CA GLY A 233 18.58 0.70 0.28
C GLY A 233 18.38 0.52 -1.23
N TRP A 234 17.23 0.96 -1.76
CA TRP A 234 16.89 0.83 -3.17
C TRP A 234 17.07 2.16 -3.90
N THR A 235 17.47 2.08 -5.16
CA THR A 235 17.58 3.24 -6.03
C THR A 235 16.66 3.10 -7.25
N SER A 236 15.83 4.10 -7.51
CA SER A 236 15.01 4.15 -8.73
C SER A 236 15.85 4.56 -9.94
N ASP A 237 15.42 4.20 -11.15
CA ASP A 237 16.16 4.48 -12.39
C ASP A 237 16.42 5.98 -12.59
N VAL A 238 15.46 6.81 -12.19
CA VAL A 238 15.60 8.28 -12.21
C VAL A 238 16.50 8.75 -11.07
N GLY A 239 16.40 8.13 -9.89
CA GLY A 239 17.25 8.43 -8.73
C GLY A 239 18.74 8.17 -8.94
N ARG A 240 19.10 7.14 -9.73
CA ARG A 240 20.51 6.83 -10.06
C ARG A 240 21.24 8.01 -10.71
N LYS A 241 20.51 8.84 -11.47
CA LYS A 241 21.06 10.02 -12.16
C LYS A 241 21.31 11.22 -11.24
N LEU A 242 20.78 11.20 -10.02
CA LEU A 242 20.83 12.35 -9.11
C LEU A 242 22.08 12.42 -8.23
N GLY A 243 22.88 11.35 -8.16
CA GLY A 243 24.12 11.32 -7.38
C GLY A 243 23.92 11.67 -5.90
N LEU A 244 22.90 11.10 -5.26
CA LEU A 244 22.51 11.46 -3.89
C LEU A 244 23.49 10.92 -2.84
N ASP A 245 24.03 11.82 -2.03
CA ASP A 245 24.86 11.53 -0.85
C ASP A 245 24.00 11.27 0.39
N THR A 246 23.06 10.34 0.27
CA THR A 246 22.21 9.90 1.38
C THR A 246 22.74 8.59 1.96
N GLU A 247 22.62 8.42 3.28
CA GLU A 247 22.88 7.13 3.91
C GLU A 247 22.01 6.04 3.28
N VAL A 248 22.59 4.86 3.06
CA VAL A 248 21.94 3.74 2.37
C VAL A 248 21.64 2.64 3.37
N ASN A 249 20.40 2.19 3.45
CA ASN A 249 20.05 1.00 4.22
C ASN A 249 20.51 -0.27 3.50
N THR A 250 21.79 -0.60 3.66
CA THR A 250 22.43 -1.74 3.00
C THR A 250 21.87 -3.10 3.44
N GLY A 251 21.20 -3.16 4.61
CA GLY A 251 20.73 -4.40 5.21
C GLY A 251 19.30 -4.79 4.85
N PHE A 252 18.43 -3.84 4.45
CA PHE A 252 17.02 -4.15 4.20
C PHE A 252 16.85 -5.16 3.07
N ASN A 253 17.40 -4.88 1.89
CA ASN A 253 17.16 -5.69 0.70
C ASN A 253 17.59 -7.16 0.87
N SER A 254 18.79 -7.38 1.41
CA SER A 254 19.31 -8.74 1.65
C SER A 254 18.46 -9.49 2.67
N THR A 255 18.03 -8.83 3.74
CA THR A 255 17.23 -9.47 4.79
C THR A 255 15.81 -9.73 4.32
N PHE A 256 15.19 -8.80 3.57
CA PHE A 256 13.84 -8.96 3.05
C PHE A 256 13.78 -10.08 1.99
N HIS A 257 14.70 -10.09 1.02
CA HIS A 257 14.75 -11.16 0.04
C HIS A 257 15.19 -12.50 0.65
N GLY A 258 16.07 -12.48 1.65
CA GLY A 258 16.41 -13.65 2.46
C GLY A 258 15.19 -14.22 3.19
N PHE A 259 14.33 -13.37 3.76
CA PHE A 259 13.06 -13.81 4.34
C PHE A 259 12.16 -14.50 3.31
N ILE A 260 11.98 -13.91 2.12
CA ILE A 260 11.17 -14.52 1.04
C ILE A 260 11.73 -15.90 0.65
N TYR A 261 13.05 -16.02 0.54
CA TYR A 261 13.72 -17.30 0.27
C TYR A 261 13.42 -18.34 1.36
N HIS A 262 13.63 -17.99 2.63
CA HIS A 262 13.42 -18.91 3.75
C HIS A 262 11.94 -19.31 3.92
N ALA A 263 11.01 -18.37 3.72
CA ALA A 263 9.58 -18.66 3.69
C ALA A 263 9.21 -19.64 2.56
N THR A 264 9.79 -19.45 1.36
CA THR A 264 9.58 -20.37 0.23
C THR A 264 10.08 -21.78 0.54
N LYS A 265 11.26 -21.91 1.17
CA LYS A 265 11.79 -23.22 1.62
C LYS A 265 10.88 -23.89 2.64
N PHE A 266 10.35 -23.12 3.58
CA PHE A 266 9.36 -23.60 4.52
C PHE A 266 8.11 -24.17 3.83
N TYR A 267 7.60 -23.51 2.78
CA TYR A 267 6.45 -24.01 2.02
C TYR A 267 6.76 -25.28 1.24
N ASP A 268 7.94 -25.36 0.61
CA ASP A 268 8.38 -26.56 -0.11
C ASP A 268 8.51 -27.76 0.83
N ASP A 269 9.13 -27.58 2.00
CA ASP A 269 9.29 -28.62 3.03
C ASP A 269 7.91 -29.11 3.51
N ARG A 270 6.97 -28.19 3.71
CA ARG A 270 5.61 -28.52 4.14
C ARG A 270 4.83 -29.28 3.06
N ARG A 271 4.88 -28.84 1.80
CA ARG A 271 4.25 -29.53 0.66
C ARG A 271 4.83 -30.94 0.50
N LEU A 272 6.14 -31.09 0.65
CA LEU A 272 6.82 -32.38 0.61
C LEU A 272 6.36 -33.30 1.77
N ALA A 273 6.27 -32.78 2.99
CA ALA A 273 5.78 -33.53 4.14
C ALA A 273 4.35 -34.05 3.94
N VAL A 274 3.46 -33.24 3.35
CA VAL A 274 2.10 -33.63 2.97
C VAL A 274 2.11 -34.70 1.88
N ALA A 275 2.93 -34.54 0.85
CA ALA A 275 3.03 -35.49 -0.26
C ALA A 275 3.55 -36.88 0.17
N ILE A 276 4.54 -36.93 1.07
CA ILE A 276 5.15 -38.19 1.54
C ILE A 276 4.18 -38.98 2.44
N ARG A 277 3.40 -38.31 3.30
CA ARG A 277 2.62 -38.96 4.35
C ARG A 277 1.15 -39.22 4.00
N GLY A 278 0.68 -38.67 2.88
CA GLY A 278 -0.72 -38.75 2.48
C GLY A 278 -1.64 -37.89 3.35
N THR A 279 -2.86 -37.65 2.88
CA THR A 279 -3.85 -36.76 3.51
C THR A 279 -4.39 -37.22 4.87
N ALA A 280 -4.03 -38.43 5.33
CA ALA A 280 -4.62 -39.06 6.51
C ALA A 280 -3.82 -38.90 7.82
N VAL A 281 -2.62 -38.28 7.78
CA VAL A 281 -1.76 -38.12 8.97
C VAL A 281 -1.59 -36.63 9.27
N PRO A 282 -1.72 -36.18 10.54
CA PRO A 282 -1.46 -34.79 10.91
C PRO A 282 -0.07 -34.38 10.40
N VAL A 283 -0.04 -33.24 9.69
CA VAL A 283 1.16 -32.70 9.02
C VAL A 283 2.28 -32.65 10.05
N SER A 284 3.38 -33.34 9.76
CA SER A 284 4.56 -33.29 10.64
C SER A 284 5.02 -31.84 10.75
N PRO A 285 5.35 -31.35 11.95
CA PRO A 285 5.83 -29.98 12.09
C PRO A 285 7.05 -29.76 11.19
N PRO A 286 7.16 -28.59 10.56
CA PRO A 286 8.30 -28.24 9.72
C PRO A 286 9.61 -28.30 10.51
N SER A 287 10.74 -28.33 9.80
CA SER A 287 12.06 -28.33 10.43
C SER A 287 12.19 -27.15 11.41
N VAL A 288 12.44 -27.46 12.69
CA VAL A 288 12.65 -26.46 13.75
C VAL A 288 13.78 -25.50 13.38
N ALA A 289 14.81 -25.98 12.67
CA ALA A 289 15.92 -25.16 12.19
C ALA A 289 15.49 -24.10 11.16
N THR A 290 14.54 -24.43 10.28
CA THR A 290 13.97 -23.49 9.30
C THR A 290 13.19 -22.38 10.01
N LEU A 291 12.37 -22.74 11.00
CA LEU A 291 11.62 -21.78 11.81
C LEU A 291 12.55 -20.84 12.61
N ILE A 292 13.62 -21.36 13.21
CA ILE A 292 14.63 -20.54 13.90
C ILE A 292 15.29 -19.56 12.93
N THR A 293 15.70 -20.03 11.75
CA THR A 293 16.33 -19.17 10.72
C THR A 293 15.39 -18.05 10.28
N ILE A 294 14.11 -18.35 10.08
CA ILE A 294 13.09 -17.34 9.76
C ILE A 294 12.93 -16.36 10.92
N SER A 295 12.85 -16.83 12.16
CA SER A 295 12.76 -16.01 13.36
C SER A 295 13.91 -15.00 13.44
N ASP A 296 15.15 -15.46 13.32
CA ASP A 296 16.35 -14.62 13.36
C ASP A 296 16.34 -13.59 12.21
N THR A 297 15.91 -14.02 11.01
CA THR A 297 15.79 -13.13 9.85
C THR A 297 14.73 -12.05 10.09
N LEU A 298 13.61 -12.38 10.72
CA LEU A 298 12.56 -11.41 11.07
C LEU A 298 13.05 -10.38 12.08
N ASP A 299 13.82 -10.79 13.09
CA ASP A 299 14.40 -9.87 14.08
C ASP A 299 15.39 -8.88 13.46
N VAL A 300 16.24 -9.37 12.55
CA VAL A 300 17.15 -8.50 11.78
C VAL A 300 16.33 -7.58 10.87
N LEU A 301 15.30 -8.09 10.19
CA LEU A 301 14.49 -7.31 9.27
C LEU A 301 13.79 -6.17 10.00
N LYS A 302 13.12 -6.45 11.12
CA LYS A 302 12.44 -5.43 11.96
C LYS A 302 13.38 -4.28 12.33
N LYS A 303 14.62 -4.57 12.75
CA LYS A 303 15.62 -3.54 13.04
C LYS A 303 15.96 -2.70 11.81
N ARG A 304 15.99 -3.29 10.61
CA ARG A 304 16.22 -2.54 9.36
C ARG A 304 15.04 -1.65 8.96
N LEU A 305 13.82 -1.93 9.42
CA LEU A 305 12.63 -1.10 9.14
C LEU A 305 12.62 0.20 9.96
N GLU A 306 13.35 0.26 11.09
CA GLU A 306 13.45 1.46 11.93
C GLU A 306 13.94 2.69 11.15
N ALA A 307 14.74 2.46 10.10
CA ALA A 307 15.22 3.50 9.19
C ALA A 307 14.09 4.37 8.57
N PHE A 308 12.90 3.80 8.40
CA PHE A 308 11.73 4.53 7.90
C PHE A 308 11.23 5.61 8.88
N SER A 309 11.48 5.43 10.18
CA SER A 309 11.03 6.37 11.22
C SER A 309 11.92 7.61 11.34
N TYR A 310 13.06 7.66 10.65
CA TYR A 310 13.99 8.78 10.74
C TYR A 310 13.81 9.78 9.59
N GLY A 311 14.18 11.04 9.88
CA GLY A 311 14.21 12.11 8.89
C GLY A 311 12.84 12.41 8.27
N ARG A 312 12.83 12.72 6.97
CA ARG A 312 11.62 13.07 6.22
C ARG A 312 10.98 11.87 5.51
N ASN A 313 11.42 10.64 5.80
CA ASN A 313 10.96 9.44 5.11
C ASN A 313 9.45 9.25 5.18
N TYR A 314 8.86 9.46 6.36
CA TYR A 314 7.41 9.42 6.53
C TYR A 314 6.67 10.44 5.66
N TYR A 315 7.10 11.70 5.67
CA TYR A 315 6.49 12.76 4.87
C TYR A 315 6.67 12.50 3.36
N ASN A 316 7.86 12.07 2.94
CA ASN A 316 8.16 11.80 1.53
C ASN A 316 7.32 10.62 1.01
N ALA A 317 7.10 9.59 1.84
CA ALA A 317 6.20 8.50 1.55
C ALA A 317 4.74 8.98 1.45
N LEU A 318 4.25 9.73 2.44
CA LEU A 318 2.90 10.28 2.44
C LEU A 318 2.63 11.14 1.21
N SER A 319 3.52 12.09 0.93
CA SER A 319 3.46 12.95 -0.25
C SER A 319 3.47 12.13 -1.55
N GLY A 320 4.35 11.14 -1.65
CA GLY A 320 4.38 10.25 -2.81
C GLY A 320 3.09 9.47 -3.02
N ILE A 321 2.50 8.93 -1.95
CA ILE A 321 1.25 8.14 -2.02
C ILE A 321 0.08 9.02 -2.46
N VAL A 322 -0.07 10.22 -1.88
CA VAL A 322 -1.08 11.21 -2.33
C VAL A 322 -0.93 11.49 -3.82
N TRP A 323 0.30 11.75 -4.28
CA TRP A 323 0.58 12.06 -5.68
C TRP A 323 0.36 10.87 -6.63
N VAL A 324 0.63 9.63 -6.20
CA VAL A 324 0.34 8.44 -7.01
C VAL A 324 -1.17 8.26 -7.18
N ILE A 325 -1.94 8.32 -6.09
CA ILE A 325 -3.39 8.13 -6.13
C ILE A 325 -4.05 9.24 -6.95
N ALA A 326 -3.65 10.50 -6.74
CA ALA A 326 -4.07 11.63 -7.55
C ALA A 326 -3.67 11.48 -9.03
N GLY A 327 -2.45 11.01 -9.30
CA GLY A 327 -1.97 10.80 -10.67
C GLY A 327 -2.80 9.76 -11.42
N ILE A 328 -3.12 8.62 -10.78
CA ILE A 328 -3.95 7.57 -11.38
C ILE A 328 -5.38 8.07 -11.60
N SER A 329 -5.95 8.83 -10.65
CA SER A 329 -7.29 9.40 -10.81
C SER A 329 -7.36 10.40 -11.96
N ILE A 330 -6.36 11.27 -12.13
CA ILE A 330 -6.26 12.19 -13.27
C ILE A 330 -6.19 11.42 -14.59
N VAL A 331 -5.36 10.37 -14.67
CA VAL A 331 -5.29 9.56 -15.90
C VAL A 331 -6.66 8.97 -16.21
N ARG A 332 -7.37 8.41 -15.21
CA ARG A 332 -8.72 7.85 -15.35
C ARG A 332 -9.71 8.86 -15.93
N GLU A 333 -9.66 10.11 -15.47
CA GLU A 333 -10.58 11.15 -15.93
C GLU A 333 -10.21 11.72 -17.30
N LEU A 334 -8.92 11.81 -17.62
CA LEU A 334 -8.42 12.37 -18.88
C LEU A 334 -8.30 11.34 -20.01
N ARG A 335 -8.62 10.05 -19.79
CA ARG A 335 -8.38 8.97 -20.78
C ARG A 335 -8.78 9.33 -22.21
N THR A 336 -10.00 9.81 -22.39
CA THR A 336 -10.54 10.18 -23.70
C THR A 336 -9.77 11.35 -24.31
N THR A 337 -9.46 12.36 -23.50
CA THR A 337 -8.69 13.55 -23.91
C THR A 337 -7.24 13.20 -24.25
N LEU A 338 -6.65 12.20 -23.59
CA LEU A 338 -5.32 11.69 -23.86
C LEU A 338 -5.24 10.82 -25.12
N GLY A 339 -6.38 10.45 -25.71
CA GLY A 339 -6.46 9.56 -26.87
C GLY A 339 -6.36 8.07 -26.51
N ILE A 340 -6.62 7.70 -25.25
CA ILE A 340 -6.72 6.30 -24.84
C ILE A 340 -8.05 5.73 -25.36
N PRO A 341 -8.04 4.56 -26.04
CA PRO A 341 -9.27 4.00 -26.59
C PRO A 341 -10.33 3.74 -25.50
N PRO A 342 -11.63 4.01 -25.73
CA PRO A 342 -12.69 3.83 -24.72
C PRO A 342 -12.83 2.40 -24.18
N ALA A 343 -12.33 1.40 -24.93
CA ALA A 343 -12.30 0.01 -24.49
C ALA A 343 -11.40 -0.22 -23.26
N PHE A 344 -10.46 0.68 -22.97
CA PHE A 344 -9.52 0.58 -21.86
C PHE A 344 -10.17 1.17 -20.60
N GLY A 345 -11.09 0.39 -20.04
CA GLY A 345 -11.96 0.74 -18.92
C GLY A 345 -11.24 0.73 -17.57
N ASP A 346 -10.29 -0.18 -17.40
CA ASP A 346 -9.69 -0.50 -16.12
C ASP A 346 -8.24 -0.01 -15.97
N PRO A 347 -7.74 0.22 -14.74
CA PRO A 347 -6.39 0.74 -14.52
C PRO A 347 -5.28 -0.11 -15.14
N HIS A 348 -5.47 -1.44 -15.16
CA HIS A 348 -4.53 -2.35 -15.78
C HIS A 348 -4.43 -2.17 -17.31
N GLU A 349 -5.40 -1.49 -17.92
CA GLU A 349 -5.43 -1.18 -19.34
C GLU A 349 -4.98 0.27 -19.58
N TYR A 350 -5.64 1.23 -18.94
CA TYR A 350 -5.42 2.65 -19.26
C TYR A 350 -4.09 3.20 -18.74
N ILE A 351 -3.52 2.65 -17.66
CA ILE A 351 -2.21 3.12 -17.15
C ILE A 351 -1.07 2.74 -18.10
N PRO A 352 -0.93 1.47 -18.55
CA PRO A 352 0.04 1.14 -19.59
C PRO A 352 -0.17 1.92 -20.89
N ALA A 353 -1.43 2.11 -21.32
CA ALA A 353 -1.75 2.90 -22.50
C ALA A 353 -1.29 4.37 -22.36
N ALA A 354 -1.53 4.99 -21.21
CA ALA A 354 -1.04 6.34 -20.90
C ALA A 354 0.49 6.40 -20.94
N TYR A 355 1.17 5.38 -20.42
CA TYR A 355 2.64 5.30 -20.49
C TYR A 355 3.16 5.24 -21.93
N ASP A 356 2.58 4.38 -22.76
CA ASP A 356 2.96 4.24 -24.17
C ASP A 356 2.78 5.56 -24.94
N LEU A 357 1.63 6.22 -24.77
CA LEU A 357 1.29 7.46 -25.47
C LEU A 357 2.11 8.66 -24.98
N LEU A 358 2.22 8.83 -23.65
CA LEU A 358 2.76 10.05 -23.05
C LEU A 358 4.25 9.98 -22.75
N VAL A 359 4.77 8.81 -22.38
CA VAL A 359 6.18 8.66 -22.00
C VAL A 359 6.98 8.10 -23.16
N MET A 360 6.54 6.97 -23.73
CA MET A 360 7.26 6.32 -24.83
C MET A 360 6.97 6.94 -26.21
N LYS A 361 5.96 7.83 -26.30
CA LYS A 361 5.52 8.50 -27.53
C LYS A 361 5.25 7.52 -28.69
N ARG A 362 4.66 6.37 -28.38
CA ARG A 362 4.33 5.30 -29.34
C ARG A 362 2.84 4.94 -29.27
N PRO A 363 2.28 4.28 -30.30
CA PRO A 363 0.91 3.76 -30.25
C PRO A 363 0.72 2.79 -29.07
N VAL A 364 -0.51 2.70 -28.57
CA VAL A 364 -0.88 1.76 -27.50
C VAL A 364 -0.63 0.33 -27.97
N THR A 365 0.16 -0.41 -27.20
CA THR A 365 0.46 -1.82 -27.47
C THR A 365 -0.15 -2.74 -26.41
N HIS A 366 -0.80 -3.82 -26.83
CA HIS A 366 -1.13 -4.92 -25.93
C HIS A 366 0.12 -5.80 -25.80
N GLY A 367 0.81 -5.71 -24.66
CA GLY A 367 1.92 -6.61 -24.34
C GLY A 367 1.43 -7.91 -23.71
N ASP A 368 2.16 -9.01 -23.92
CA ASP A 368 1.88 -10.32 -23.31
C ASP A 368 1.95 -10.27 -21.77
N THR A 369 2.80 -9.38 -21.23
CA THR A 369 2.93 -9.14 -19.79
C THR A 369 2.40 -7.76 -19.44
N ASN A 370 1.33 -7.71 -18.66
CA ASN A 370 0.74 -6.45 -18.23
C ASN A 370 1.62 -5.76 -17.15
N ARG A 371 2.34 -4.70 -17.56
CA ARG A 371 3.23 -3.90 -16.70
C ARG A 371 2.54 -3.45 -15.41
N TYR A 372 1.29 -2.99 -15.49
CA TYR A 372 0.54 -2.52 -14.33
C TYR A 372 0.33 -3.65 -13.32
N THR A 373 -0.17 -4.80 -13.80
CA THR A 373 -0.49 -5.95 -12.94
C THR A 373 0.75 -6.42 -12.19
N VAL A 374 1.88 -6.58 -12.87
CA VAL A 374 3.12 -7.06 -12.25
C VAL A 374 3.63 -6.09 -11.18
N HIS A 375 3.67 -4.78 -11.47
CA HIS A 375 4.13 -3.78 -10.48
C HIS A 375 3.16 -3.68 -9.30
N ARG A 376 1.85 -3.73 -9.55
CA ARG A 376 0.83 -3.72 -8.51
C ARG A 376 0.97 -4.92 -7.59
N GLU A 377 1.16 -6.13 -8.13
CA GLU A 377 1.32 -7.33 -7.30
C GLU A 377 2.60 -7.26 -6.46
N CYS A 378 3.72 -6.74 -7.01
CA CYS A 378 4.90 -6.46 -6.22
C CYS A 378 4.62 -5.43 -5.09
N ALA A 379 3.94 -4.33 -5.42
CA ALA A 379 3.60 -3.26 -4.49
C ALA A 379 2.72 -3.77 -3.33
N LYS A 380 1.62 -4.43 -3.67
CA LYS A 380 0.62 -4.90 -2.71
C LYS A 380 1.18 -6.02 -1.84
N ASN A 381 1.70 -7.08 -2.44
CA ASN A 381 2.19 -8.23 -1.67
C ASN A 381 3.41 -7.85 -0.83
N GLY A 382 4.34 -7.06 -1.38
CA GLY A 382 5.51 -6.57 -0.65
C GLY A 382 5.12 -5.68 0.54
N ARG A 383 4.17 -4.74 0.35
CA ARG A 383 3.63 -3.91 1.43
C ARG A 383 3.00 -4.77 2.51
N ASP A 384 2.07 -5.65 2.14
CA ASP A 384 1.25 -6.39 3.10
C ASP A 384 2.11 -7.38 3.92
N ILE A 385 3.15 -7.98 3.32
CA ILE A 385 4.16 -8.78 4.06
C ILE A 385 4.88 -7.91 5.08
N LEU A 386 5.38 -6.74 4.69
CA LEU A 386 6.15 -5.88 5.60
C LEU A 386 5.28 -5.30 6.72
N LEU A 387 4.02 -4.96 6.42
CA LEU A 387 3.04 -4.58 7.44
C LEU A 387 2.87 -5.68 8.49
N ASP A 388 2.74 -6.94 8.06
CA ASP A 388 2.67 -8.08 8.97
C ASP A 388 3.95 -8.22 9.81
N VAL A 389 5.12 -8.11 9.18
CA VAL A 389 6.44 -8.22 9.83
C VAL A 389 6.64 -7.17 10.92
N GLU A 390 6.15 -5.94 10.74
CA GLU A 390 6.32 -4.86 11.72
C GLU A 390 5.54 -5.05 13.04
N VAL A 391 4.55 -5.94 13.05
CA VAL A 391 3.67 -6.13 14.22
C VAL A 391 3.60 -7.56 14.73
N ILE A 392 3.97 -8.56 13.93
CA ILE A 392 3.93 -9.95 14.36
C ILE A 392 4.81 -10.15 15.60
N ASP A 393 4.25 -10.78 16.62
CA ASP A 393 4.99 -11.24 17.80
C ASP A 393 5.29 -12.74 17.66
N HIS A 394 6.29 -13.06 16.84
CA HIS A 394 6.63 -14.44 16.50
C HIS A 394 7.19 -15.26 17.68
N LEU A 395 7.33 -14.64 18.86
CA LEU A 395 7.83 -15.25 20.10
C LEU A 395 6.70 -15.54 21.14
N LYS A 396 5.46 -15.07 20.91
CA LYS A 396 4.42 -14.95 21.96
C LYS A 396 3.62 -16.22 22.30
N ARG A 397 3.83 -17.31 21.59
CA ARG A 397 3.28 -18.65 21.92
C ARG A 397 4.43 -19.65 21.80
N ASN A 398 4.29 -20.85 22.37
CA ASN A 398 5.32 -21.91 22.36
C ASN A 398 6.25 -21.81 21.13
N PRO A 399 7.58 -21.78 21.31
CA PRO A 399 8.50 -21.32 20.26
C PRO A 399 8.22 -22.00 18.92
N GLY A 400 7.78 -21.20 17.94
CA GLY A 400 7.46 -21.65 16.59
C GLY A 400 5.97 -21.75 16.23
N GLU A 401 5.04 -21.84 17.17
CA GLU A 401 3.61 -22.08 16.84
C GLU A 401 2.94 -20.85 16.21
N GLU A 402 3.18 -19.65 16.75
CA GLU A 402 2.63 -18.41 16.17
C GLU A 402 3.28 -18.07 14.83
N LEU A 403 4.59 -18.31 14.72
CA LEU A 403 5.36 -18.13 13.49
C LEU A 403 4.86 -19.07 12.37
N ASP A 404 4.68 -20.36 12.67
CA ASP A 404 4.16 -21.36 11.74
C ASP A 404 2.74 -21.02 11.25
N ASN A 405 1.87 -20.64 12.19
CA ASN A 405 0.49 -20.22 11.89
C ASN A 405 0.47 -18.98 10.99
N TRP A 406 1.33 -17.99 11.25
CA TRP A 406 1.43 -16.81 10.41
C TRP A 406 2.02 -17.10 9.04
N LEU A 407 3.12 -17.87 8.96
CA LEU A 407 3.74 -18.25 7.69
C LEU A 407 2.73 -18.95 6.77
N THR A 408 1.87 -19.80 7.33
CA THR A 408 0.74 -20.42 6.63
C THR A 408 -0.24 -19.39 6.07
N GLN A 409 -0.57 -18.35 6.85
CA GLN A 409 -1.54 -17.32 6.46
C GLN A 409 -1.01 -16.42 5.33
N ILE A 410 0.29 -16.16 5.31
CA ILE A 410 0.90 -15.23 4.34
C ILE A 410 1.46 -15.90 3.07
N GLU A 411 1.35 -17.23 2.93
CA GLU A 411 1.90 -17.98 1.80
C GLU A 411 1.52 -17.38 0.44
N ALA A 412 0.23 -17.04 0.26
CA ALA A 412 -0.25 -16.43 -0.97
C ALA A 412 0.39 -15.06 -1.26
N LYS A 413 0.67 -14.26 -0.22
CA LYS A 413 1.35 -12.97 -0.36
C LYS A 413 2.82 -13.19 -0.76
N VAL A 414 3.51 -14.13 -0.11
CA VAL A 414 4.93 -14.44 -0.39
C VAL A 414 5.11 -14.95 -1.82
N GLU A 415 4.31 -15.93 -2.24
CA GLU A 415 4.37 -16.47 -3.59
C GLU A 415 3.91 -15.46 -4.65
N GLY A 416 2.92 -14.61 -4.31
CA GLY A 416 2.49 -13.49 -5.14
C GLY A 416 3.61 -12.47 -5.38
N TYR A 417 4.30 -12.06 -4.31
CA TYR A 417 5.47 -11.18 -4.42
C TYR A 417 6.59 -11.82 -5.23
N ARG A 418 6.98 -13.06 -4.91
CA ARG A 418 8.04 -13.80 -5.61
C ARG A 418 7.75 -13.93 -7.10
N THR A 419 6.52 -14.30 -7.46
CA THR A 419 6.12 -14.48 -8.87
C THR A 419 6.15 -13.16 -9.62
N ALA A 420 5.56 -12.11 -9.05
CA ALA A 420 5.57 -10.78 -9.67
C ALA A 420 6.99 -10.22 -9.80
N TYR A 421 7.82 -10.39 -8.77
CA TYR A 421 9.22 -9.96 -8.77
C TYR A 421 10.05 -10.69 -9.83
N ARG A 422 9.86 -12.01 -9.98
CA ARG A 422 10.50 -12.81 -11.03
C ARG A 422 10.07 -12.37 -12.42
N THR A 423 8.78 -12.11 -12.64
CA THR A 423 8.29 -11.58 -13.91
C THR A 423 8.88 -10.20 -14.22
N LEU A 424 9.07 -9.36 -13.20
CA LEU A 424 9.60 -8.02 -13.36
C LEU A 424 11.12 -7.97 -13.62
N THR A 425 11.88 -8.85 -12.97
CA THR A 425 13.36 -8.76 -12.92
C THR A 425 14.08 -9.93 -13.57
N GLY A 426 13.37 -11.03 -13.86
CA GLY A 426 13.96 -12.32 -14.25
C GLY A 426 14.57 -13.11 -13.09
N VAL A 427 14.65 -12.54 -11.87
CA VAL A 427 15.29 -13.17 -10.71
C VAL A 427 14.27 -13.90 -9.86
N ASP A 428 14.50 -15.20 -9.62
CA ASP A 428 13.68 -15.99 -8.70
C ASP A 428 14.21 -15.93 -7.27
N LEU A 429 13.49 -15.26 -6.37
CA LEU A 429 13.83 -15.13 -4.95
C LEU A 429 13.78 -16.45 -4.19
N GLY A 430 13.14 -17.50 -4.73
CA GLY A 430 13.14 -18.85 -4.15
C GLY A 430 14.39 -19.67 -4.49
N ALA A 431 15.21 -19.22 -5.46
CA ALA A 431 16.38 -19.96 -5.91
C ALA A 431 17.64 -19.69 -5.08
N SER A 432 17.78 -18.49 -4.51
CA SER A 432 18.96 -18.09 -3.73
C SER A 432 18.58 -17.14 -2.59
N ALA A 433 19.23 -17.31 -1.43
CA ALA A 433 19.07 -16.43 -0.27
C ALA A 433 19.70 -15.04 -0.48
N THR A 434 20.66 -14.92 -1.40
CA THR A 434 21.37 -13.68 -1.72
C THR A 434 21.30 -13.40 -3.23
N PRO A 435 20.10 -13.08 -3.76
CA PRO A 435 19.97 -12.77 -5.17
C PRO A 435 20.73 -11.48 -5.51
N THR A 436 21.42 -11.46 -6.64
CA THR A 436 21.97 -10.22 -7.20
C THR A 436 20.82 -9.41 -7.79
N VAL A 437 20.61 -8.19 -7.29
CA VAL A 437 19.42 -7.39 -7.62
C VAL A 437 19.82 -6.01 -8.13
N GLU A 438 19.23 -5.62 -9.28
CA GLU A 438 19.45 -4.33 -9.95
C GLU A 438 19.17 -3.12 -9.04
N GLN A 439 18.21 -3.24 -8.13
CA GLN A 439 17.73 -2.14 -7.27
C GLN A 439 18.78 -1.65 -6.25
N GLN A 440 19.84 -2.43 -6.01
CA GLN A 440 20.95 -2.08 -5.11
C GLN A 440 22.12 -1.36 -5.82
N ALA A 441 22.10 -1.26 -7.14
CA ALA A 441 23.20 -0.73 -7.95
C ALA A 441 23.22 0.80 -8.07
#